data_AF-A0AAU5L7D1-F1
#
_entry.id   AF-A0AAU5L7D1-F1
#
_cell.length_a   1.000
_cell.length_b   1.000
_cell.length_c   1.000
_cell.angle_alpha   90.00
_cell.angle_beta   90.00
_cell.angle_gamma   90.00
#
_symmetry.space_group_name_H-M   'P 1'
#
loop_
_entity.id
_entity.type
_entity.pdbx_description
1 polymer ?
#
loop_
_entity_poly.entity_id
_entity_poly.type
_entity_poly.pdbx_seq_one_letter_code
_entity_poly.pdbx_strand_id
1 'polypeptide(L)'
;MSLPSPASAKLTGTAWGELPHFCSGLHNVPDTPDILIGLLNDDHTCRARAVWNLYRLLLNQERVFPATAPAALVVAALLGDPRMLAGGRWERRAGRRPVRVDLLNWLASFADVARLGAEDGAGAPQDLAAARAARPTLHTHVAAFCEDDDPQVREAAVAATALLLADPALASSTPRYVPVVREVLARSADSYYRWIARERLESWGEDTTVLITAEGKYRAAVDRAHALAGDPFDESQGQAIRWLAEQPEDTAALDPPGRWHPDWAAPQRAAPHEPAPEPPTAVPASAPGYRGPWLIAGGEGRDEWTFTPYVGVGPLHFGMTLEEITAALGEEGSVSSSYAPGSDERRLDYADFRTAGVRALFRTDRLECVAVDALTGPQVRLGGVPLTGCVPSRLEDRLLHRAAHGRLMYSPAADPLFPDLGLAIRSQRAGDVNLTRPLFLLHDWLDLWHSLPSEEWNSR
;
A
#
# COMPACT_ATOMS: atom_id res chain seq x y z
N MET A 1 11.72 14.20 -22.11
CA MET A 1 11.52 15.03 -20.90
C MET A 1 12.87 15.24 -20.23
N SER A 2 13.27 16.49 -19.97
CA SER A 2 14.58 16.78 -19.35
C SER A 2 14.44 16.90 -17.82
N LEU A 3 15.34 16.25 -17.08
CA LEU A 3 15.48 16.37 -15.63
C LEU A 3 16.19 17.69 -15.28
N PRO A 4 15.93 18.29 -14.11
CA PRO A 4 16.79 19.34 -13.55
C PRO A 4 18.25 18.85 -13.52
N SER A 5 19.20 19.73 -13.86
CA SER A 5 20.64 19.41 -13.88
C SER A 5 21.15 18.61 -12.65
N PRO A 6 20.82 18.98 -11.39
CA PRO A 6 21.29 18.21 -10.22
C PRO A 6 20.64 16.82 -10.12
N ALA A 7 19.37 16.68 -10.48
CA ALA A 7 18.68 15.38 -10.49
C ALA A 7 19.19 14.49 -11.64
N SER A 8 19.43 15.08 -12.81
CA SER A 8 20.00 14.38 -13.97
C SER A 8 21.39 13.84 -13.68
N ALA A 9 22.26 14.65 -13.06
CA ALA A 9 23.62 14.23 -12.72
C ALA A 9 23.62 13.04 -11.74
N LYS A 10 22.75 13.08 -10.71
CA LYS A 10 22.60 11.97 -9.75
C LYS A 10 22.01 10.73 -10.42
N LEU A 11 21.00 10.89 -11.27
CA LEU A 11 20.37 9.78 -11.98
C LEU A 11 21.36 9.07 -12.91
N THR A 12 22.09 9.82 -13.74
CA THR A 12 23.05 9.25 -14.71
C THR A 12 24.33 8.74 -14.04
N GLY A 13 24.76 9.33 -12.93
CA GLY A 13 25.96 8.91 -12.20
C GLY A 13 25.78 7.68 -11.29
N THR A 14 24.57 7.13 -11.20
CA THR A 14 24.27 5.99 -10.31
C THR A 14 24.16 4.70 -11.14
N ALA A 15 24.83 3.64 -10.70
CA ALA A 15 24.78 2.31 -11.33
C ALA A 15 23.52 1.53 -10.93
N TRP A 16 22.35 1.96 -11.42
CA TRP A 16 21.05 1.41 -11.00
C TRP A 16 20.88 -0.10 -11.24
N GLY A 17 21.55 -0.68 -12.24
CA GLY A 17 21.51 -2.11 -12.51
C GLY A 17 22.10 -2.97 -11.37
N GLU A 18 22.91 -2.38 -10.49
CA GLU A 18 23.50 -3.05 -9.31
C GLU A 18 22.70 -2.79 -8.02
N LEU A 19 21.63 -1.99 -8.11
CA LEU A 19 20.86 -1.52 -6.96
C LEU A 19 19.43 -2.03 -7.07
N PRO A 20 19.16 -3.26 -6.59
CA PRO A 20 17.80 -3.77 -6.59
C PRO A 20 16.93 -3.00 -5.59
N HIS A 21 15.65 -2.88 -5.93
CA HIS A 21 14.54 -2.60 -5.03
C HIS A 21 13.77 -3.90 -4.77
N PHE A 22 12.67 -3.84 -4.00
CA PHE A 22 11.95 -5.03 -3.51
C PHE A 22 11.58 -6.08 -4.58
N CYS A 23 11.32 -5.64 -5.80
CA CYS A 23 10.79 -6.45 -6.91
C CYS A 23 11.65 -6.33 -8.18
N SER A 24 12.93 -5.97 -8.08
CA SER A 24 13.78 -5.80 -9.26
C SER A 24 13.90 -7.10 -10.05
N GLY A 25 13.87 -6.97 -11.38
CA GLY A 25 13.93 -8.11 -12.32
C GLY A 25 12.60 -8.83 -12.54
N LEU A 26 11.51 -8.42 -11.88
CA LEU A 26 10.18 -8.97 -12.12
C LEU A 26 9.48 -8.27 -13.30
N HIS A 27 8.70 -9.02 -14.06
CA HIS A 27 7.96 -8.49 -15.21
C HIS A 27 6.99 -7.37 -14.81
N ASN A 28 6.82 -6.38 -15.69
CA ASN A 28 5.93 -5.24 -15.51
C ASN A 28 6.18 -4.41 -14.23
N VAL A 29 7.30 -4.65 -13.54
CA VAL A 29 7.76 -3.81 -12.45
C VAL A 29 8.74 -2.79 -13.03
N PRO A 30 8.47 -1.48 -12.88
CA PRO A 30 9.38 -0.47 -13.39
C PRO A 30 10.68 -0.46 -12.58
N ASP A 31 11.81 -0.29 -13.27
CA ASP A 31 13.09 -0.06 -12.61
C ASP A 31 13.10 1.31 -11.92
N THR A 32 14.00 1.46 -10.94
CA THR A 32 14.11 2.70 -10.16
C THR A 32 14.25 3.97 -11.03
N PRO A 33 15.06 4.00 -12.11
CA PRO A 33 15.14 5.17 -12.98
C PRO A 33 13.82 5.53 -13.65
N ASP A 34 13.03 4.54 -14.08
CA ASP A 34 11.74 4.76 -14.74
C ASP A 34 10.73 5.36 -13.77
N ILE A 35 10.74 4.90 -12.51
CA ILE A 35 9.92 5.48 -11.44
C ILE A 35 10.29 6.96 -11.25
N LEU A 36 11.59 7.26 -11.13
CA LEU A 36 12.09 8.63 -10.90
C LEU A 36 11.80 9.57 -12.08
N ILE A 37 11.91 9.08 -13.31
CA ILE A 37 11.53 9.82 -14.52
C ILE A 37 10.01 10.04 -14.57
N GLY A 38 9.23 9.04 -14.16
CA GLY A 38 7.77 9.08 -14.10
C GLY A 38 7.22 10.18 -13.19
N LEU A 39 7.97 10.60 -12.16
CA LEU A 39 7.61 11.73 -11.29
C LEU A 39 7.46 13.05 -12.07
N LEU A 40 8.16 13.18 -13.20
CA LEU A 40 8.13 14.38 -14.03
C LEU A 40 7.07 14.36 -15.13
N ASN A 41 6.29 13.28 -15.24
CA ASN A 41 5.31 13.10 -16.32
C ASN A 41 4.26 14.20 -16.29
N ASP A 42 3.78 14.68 -17.44
CA ASP A 42 2.75 15.73 -17.50
C ASP A 42 1.37 15.21 -17.02
N ASP A 43 1.10 13.92 -17.19
CA ASP A 43 -0.10 13.26 -16.68
C ASP A 43 -0.02 13.03 -15.17
N HIS A 44 -1.00 13.59 -14.46
CA HIS A 44 -1.17 13.43 -13.02
C HIS A 44 -1.28 11.95 -12.60
N THR A 45 -1.96 11.11 -13.37
CA THR A 45 -2.16 9.68 -13.04
C THR A 45 -0.82 8.95 -13.07
N CYS A 46 0.00 9.22 -14.09
CA CYS A 46 1.35 8.70 -14.20
C CYS A 46 2.23 9.15 -13.00
N ARG A 47 2.17 10.43 -12.61
CA ARG A 47 2.90 10.93 -11.43
C ARG A 47 2.44 10.28 -10.13
N ALA A 48 1.13 10.16 -9.92
CA ALA A 48 0.56 9.50 -8.75
C ALA A 48 1.00 8.03 -8.64
N ARG A 49 1.03 7.32 -9.77
CA ARG A 49 1.55 5.94 -9.87
C ARG A 49 3.06 5.88 -9.58
N ALA A 50 3.85 6.86 -10.04
CA ALA A 50 5.28 6.93 -9.73
C ALA A 50 5.53 7.15 -8.23
N VAL A 51 4.81 8.09 -7.58
CA VAL A 51 4.84 8.27 -6.12
C VAL A 51 4.44 6.99 -5.40
N TRP A 52 3.39 6.31 -5.85
CA TRP A 52 2.98 5.02 -5.33
C TRP A 52 4.09 3.96 -5.41
N ASN A 53 4.78 3.89 -6.56
CA ASN A 53 5.90 2.98 -6.76
C ASN A 53 7.08 3.29 -5.83
N LEU A 54 7.33 4.55 -5.48
CA LEU A 54 8.35 4.91 -4.48
C LEU A 54 8.06 4.23 -3.12
N TYR A 55 6.81 4.27 -2.65
CA TYR A 55 6.44 3.59 -1.40
C TYR A 55 6.48 2.07 -1.56
N ARG A 56 5.83 1.55 -2.61
CA ARG A 56 5.64 0.12 -2.79
C ARG A 56 6.94 -0.64 -3.04
N LEU A 57 7.91 -0.04 -3.74
CA LEU A 57 9.11 -0.73 -4.22
C LEU A 57 10.38 -0.32 -3.47
N LEU A 58 10.49 0.96 -3.07
CA LEU A 58 11.70 1.49 -2.41
C LEU A 58 11.55 1.64 -0.89
N LEU A 59 10.34 1.56 -0.35
CA LEU A 59 10.05 1.56 1.10
C LEU A 59 9.02 0.46 1.45
N ASN A 60 9.09 -0.68 0.75
CA ASN A 60 8.17 -1.79 1.00
C ASN A 60 8.25 -2.24 2.46
N GLN A 61 7.12 -2.24 3.16
CA GLN A 61 7.02 -2.69 4.56
C GLN A 61 8.04 -2.02 5.50
N GLU A 62 8.31 -0.72 5.33
CA GLU A 62 9.29 0.02 6.15
C GLU A 62 10.72 -0.50 6.04
N ARG A 63 11.10 -0.99 4.86
CA ARG A 63 12.45 -1.48 4.60
C ARG A 63 13.14 -0.63 3.58
N VAL A 64 14.41 -0.34 3.83
CA VAL A 64 15.31 0.20 2.80
C VAL A 64 15.93 -0.94 1.99
N PHE A 65 16.16 -0.63 0.73
CA PHE A 65 16.79 -1.47 -0.27
C PHE A 65 18.02 -0.75 -0.84
N PRO A 66 18.92 -1.44 -1.55
CA PRO A 66 20.09 -0.81 -2.16
C PRO A 66 19.78 0.45 -3.00
N ALA A 67 18.65 0.45 -3.73
CA ALA A 67 18.22 1.60 -4.52
C ALA A 67 17.62 2.77 -3.71
N THR A 68 17.21 2.55 -2.46
CA THR A 68 16.40 3.52 -1.71
C THR A 68 17.15 4.81 -1.41
N ALA A 69 18.39 4.73 -0.90
CA ALA A 69 19.17 5.92 -0.54
C ALA A 69 19.55 6.77 -1.77
N PRO A 70 20.04 6.19 -2.88
CA PRO A 70 20.26 6.94 -4.12
C PRO A 70 18.97 7.56 -4.69
N ALA A 71 17.85 6.83 -4.65
CA ALA A 71 16.56 7.37 -5.08
C ALA A 71 16.15 8.58 -4.22
N ALA A 72 16.37 8.53 -2.90
CA ALA A 72 16.07 9.65 -2.02
C ALA A 72 16.84 10.92 -2.37
N LEU A 73 18.12 10.78 -2.75
CA LEU A 73 18.93 11.90 -3.20
C LEU A 73 18.45 12.51 -4.52
N VAL A 74 17.92 11.69 -5.44
CA VAL A 74 17.30 12.19 -6.68
C VAL A 74 15.98 12.89 -6.37
N VAL A 75 15.10 12.28 -5.57
CA VAL A 75 13.82 12.87 -5.16
C VAL A 75 14.02 14.22 -4.48
N ALA A 76 14.99 14.34 -3.57
CA ALA A 76 15.32 15.61 -2.92
C ALA A 76 15.78 16.69 -3.92
N ALA A 77 16.53 16.30 -4.95
CA ALA A 77 16.95 17.21 -6.02
C ALA A 77 15.79 17.63 -6.96
N LEU A 78 14.69 16.87 -6.99
CA LEU A 78 13.49 17.19 -7.77
C LEU A 78 12.54 18.16 -7.07
N LEU A 79 12.64 18.34 -5.74
CA LEU A 79 11.70 19.16 -4.97
C LEU A 79 11.56 20.61 -5.51
N GLY A 80 12.65 21.18 -6.00
CA GLY A 80 12.69 22.53 -6.58
C GLY A 80 12.14 22.64 -8.01
N ASP A 81 11.79 21.53 -8.67
CA ASP A 81 11.24 21.57 -10.02
C ASP A 81 9.80 22.15 -10.00
N PRO A 82 9.47 23.14 -10.85
CA PRO A 82 8.13 23.71 -10.92
C PRO A 82 7.03 22.70 -11.20
N ARG A 83 7.33 21.59 -11.89
CA ARG A 83 6.35 20.50 -12.14
C ARG A 83 5.87 19.85 -10.85
N MET A 84 6.65 19.92 -9.76
CA MET A 84 6.24 19.38 -8.45
C MET A 84 5.17 20.24 -7.76
N LEU A 85 4.91 21.46 -8.26
CA LEU A 85 3.80 22.30 -7.81
C LEU A 85 2.45 21.82 -8.36
N ALA A 86 2.45 20.95 -9.39
CA ALA A 86 1.22 20.47 -9.98
C ALA A 86 0.40 19.72 -8.94
N GLY A 87 -0.79 20.24 -8.64
CA GLY A 87 -1.70 19.65 -7.67
C GLY A 87 -2.54 18.52 -8.28
N GLY A 88 -2.86 17.53 -7.47
CA GLY A 88 -3.94 16.60 -7.78
C GLY A 88 -4.37 15.75 -6.60
N ARG A 89 -5.22 14.76 -6.87
CA ARG A 89 -5.80 13.89 -5.84
C ARG A 89 -5.04 12.58 -5.80
N TRP A 90 -4.54 12.24 -4.62
CA TRP A 90 -3.86 10.98 -4.40
C TRP A 90 -4.74 10.09 -3.52
N GLU A 91 -5.03 8.87 -3.96
CA GLU A 91 -6.11 8.04 -3.41
C GLU A 91 -5.98 7.77 -1.91
N ARG A 92 -4.76 7.64 -1.37
CA ARG A 92 -4.57 7.27 0.05
C ARG A 92 -4.61 8.41 1.06
N ARG A 93 -4.81 9.66 0.63
CA ARG A 93 -4.88 10.81 1.55
C ARG A 93 -5.88 11.82 0.99
N ALA A 94 -6.73 12.32 1.87
CA ALA A 94 -7.74 13.30 1.53
C ALA A 94 -7.16 14.59 0.91
N GLY A 95 -8.00 15.24 0.10
CA GLY A 95 -7.73 16.55 -0.47
C GLY A 95 -6.85 16.58 -1.73
N ARG A 96 -6.80 17.75 -2.36
CA ARG A 96 -5.83 18.05 -3.42
C ARG A 96 -4.56 18.60 -2.79
N ARG A 97 -3.39 18.14 -3.23
CA ARG A 97 -2.10 18.69 -2.81
C ARG A 97 -1.07 18.63 -3.94
N PRO A 98 -0.02 19.47 -3.87
CA PRO A 98 1.12 19.38 -4.79
C PRO A 98 1.86 18.06 -4.67
N VAL A 99 2.37 17.53 -5.78
CA VAL A 99 3.25 16.35 -5.79
C VAL A 99 4.46 16.54 -4.86
N ARG A 100 4.95 17.78 -4.72
CA ARG A 100 6.01 18.13 -3.76
C ARG A 100 5.70 17.67 -2.33
N VAL A 101 4.45 17.83 -1.89
CA VAL A 101 4.02 17.41 -0.53
C VAL A 101 4.13 15.90 -0.39
N ASP A 102 3.79 15.14 -1.43
CA ASP A 102 3.92 13.68 -1.41
C ASP A 102 5.37 13.21 -1.40
N LEU A 103 6.25 13.90 -2.13
CA LEU A 103 7.68 13.61 -2.13
C LEU A 103 8.33 13.94 -0.79
N LEU A 104 7.96 15.05 -0.16
CA LEU A 104 8.40 15.40 1.20
C LEU A 104 7.93 14.37 2.22
N ASN A 105 6.68 13.91 2.10
CA ASN A 105 6.16 12.82 2.94
C ASN A 105 6.90 11.49 2.73
N TRP A 106 7.27 11.17 1.50
CA TRP A 106 8.05 9.97 1.21
C TRP A 106 9.46 10.09 1.79
N LEU A 107 10.08 11.28 1.71
CA LEU A 107 11.37 11.57 2.37
C LEU A 107 11.27 11.52 3.91
N ALA A 108 10.15 11.96 4.49
CA ALA A 108 9.88 11.80 5.91
C ALA A 108 9.82 10.31 6.30
N SER A 109 9.07 9.50 5.54
CA SER A 109 8.98 8.06 5.75
C SER A 109 10.34 7.37 5.61
N PHE A 110 11.12 7.73 4.59
CA PHE A 110 12.50 7.28 4.44
C PHE A 110 13.36 7.63 5.66
N ALA A 111 13.29 8.89 6.12
CA ALA A 111 14.05 9.34 7.28
C ALA A 111 13.64 8.59 8.55
N ASP A 112 12.35 8.32 8.73
CA ASP A 112 11.83 7.51 9.83
C ASP A 112 12.39 6.08 9.79
N VAL A 113 12.33 5.40 8.64
CA VAL A 113 12.91 4.04 8.50
C VAL A 113 14.42 4.04 8.74
N ALA A 114 15.15 5.02 8.21
CA ALA A 114 16.61 5.10 8.34
C ALA A 114 17.09 5.26 9.80
N ARG A 115 16.19 5.60 10.74
CA ARG A 115 16.52 5.75 12.18
C ARG A 115 16.53 4.39 12.88
N LEU A 116 15.79 3.42 12.34
CA LEU A 116 15.65 2.08 12.86
C LEU A 116 16.93 1.28 12.63
N GLY A 117 17.14 0.27 13.46
CA GLY A 117 18.23 -0.67 13.35
C GLY A 117 17.92 -1.84 12.41
N ALA A 118 18.93 -2.68 12.15
CA ALA A 118 18.73 -3.90 11.37
C ALA A 118 17.91 -4.94 12.17
N GLU A 119 18.02 -4.88 13.50
CA GLU A 119 17.24 -5.64 14.48
C GLU A 119 15.73 -5.36 14.40
N ASP A 120 15.35 -4.18 13.92
CA ASP A 120 13.95 -3.79 13.70
C ASP A 120 13.41 -4.30 12.34
N GLY A 121 14.21 -5.03 11.57
CA GLY A 121 13.84 -5.53 10.25
C GLY A 121 13.89 -4.49 9.12
N ALA A 122 14.37 -3.27 9.40
CA ALA A 122 14.31 -2.11 8.52
C ALA A 122 15.20 -2.16 7.25
N GLY A 123 16.01 -3.20 7.08
CA GLY A 123 16.87 -3.37 5.91
C GLY A 123 18.20 -4.06 6.23
N ALA A 124 19.00 -4.35 5.20
CA ALA A 124 20.34 -4.87 5.43
C ALA A 124 21.23 -3.78 6.07
N PRO A 125 22.22 -4.13 6.91
CA PRO A 125 23.06 -3.15 7.58
C PRO A 125 23.74 -2.16 6.63
N GLN A 126 24.21 -2.61 5.46
CA GLN A 126 24.82 -1.73 4.46
C GLN A 126 23.83 -0.71 3.86
N ASP A 127 22.58 -1.12 3.64
CA ASP A 127 21.55 -0.27 3.04
C ASP A 127 21.09 0.79 4.04
N LEU A 128 20.95 0.40 5.31
CA LEU A 128 20.67 1.33 6.42
C LEU A 128 21.81 2.32 6.64
N ALA A 129 23.07 1.87 6.54
CA ALA A 129 24.23 2.75 6.62
C ALA A 129 24.24 3.78 5.47
N ALA A 130 23.94 3.35 4.24
CA ALA A 130 23.80 4.24 3.09
C ALA A 130 22.63 5.22 3.28
N ALA A 131 21.50 4.76 3.82
CA ALA A 131 20.34 5.59 4.10
C ALA A 131 20.64 6.70 5.13
N ARG A 132 21.35 6.36 6.21
CA ARG A 132 21.81 7.33 7.22
C ARG A 132 22.80 8.33 6.62
N ALA A 133 23.77 7.85 5.84
CA ALA A 133 24.76 8.71 5.18
C ALA A 133 24.13 9.75 4.23
N ALA A 134 22.95 9.47 3.66
CA ALA A 134 22.24 10.42 2.81
C ALA A 134 21.61 11.60 3.58
N ARG A 135 21.31 11.44 4.87
CA ARG A 135 20.47 12.38 5.64
C ARG A 135 20.96 13.83 5.66
N PRO A 136 22.26 14.14 5.86
CA PRO A 136 22.72 15.53 5.84
C PRO A 136 22.49 16.23 4.49
N THR A 137 22.66 15.49 3.39
CA THR A 137 22.40 16.02 2.04
C THR A 137 20.89 16.23 1.83
N LEU A 138 20.05 15.29 2.29
CA LEU A 138 18.60 15.44 2.22
C LEU A 138 18.12 16.65 3.03
N HIS A 139 18.63 16.83 4.25
CA HIS A 139 18.30 17.96 5.11
C HIS A 139 18.60 19.29 4.41
N THR A 140 19.73 19.40 3.72
CA THR A 140 20.10 20.60 2.96
C THR A 140 19.06 20.97 1.91
N HIS A 141 18.48 19.98 1.21
CA HIS A 141 17.46 20.23 0.19
C HIS A 141 16.06 20.47 0.79
N VAL A 142 15.71 19.72 1.83
CA VAL A 142 14.38 19.79 2.47
C VAL A 142 14.21 21.08 3.30
N ALA A 143 15.26 21.53 3.99
CA ALA A 143 15.21 22.70 4.86
C ALA A 143 14.79 23.99 4.11
N ALA A 144 15.07 24.07 2.81
CA ALA A 144 14.66 25.20 1.96
C ALA A 144 13.13 25.39 1.88
N PHE A 145 12.36 24.36 2.19
CA PHE A 145 10.89 24.37 2.13
C PHE A 145 10.22 24.51 3.51
N CYS A 146 11.00 24.59 4.60
CA CYS A 146 10.46 24.73 5.96
C CYS A 146 9.83 26.11 6.23
N GLU A 147 10.01 27.06 5.32
CA GLU A 147 9.45 28.41 5.37
C GLU A 147 8.62 28.71 4.09
N ASP A 148 8.19 27.68 3.36
CA ASP A 148 7.39 27.83 2.13
C ASP A 148 6.04 28.52 2.42
N ASP A 149 5.57 29.33 1.47
CA ASP A 149 4.31 30.06 1.56
C ASP A 149 3.11 29.08 1.60
N ASP A 150 3.19 27.96 0.88
CA ASP A 150 2.18 26.91 0.92
C ASP A 150 2.24 26.17 2.27
N PRO A 151 1.19 26.23 3.10
CA PRO A 151 1.17 25.58 4.40
C PRO A 151 1.35 24.06 4.32
N GLN A 152 0.85 23.41 3.27
CA GLN A 152 0.99 21.95 3.11
C GLN A 152 2.43 21.56 2.81
N VAL A 153 3.13 22.35 1.99
CA VAL A 153 4.55 22.16 1.69
C VAL A 153 5.39 22.40 2.93
N ARG A 154 5.10 23.49 3.65
CA ARG A 154 5.78 23.85 4.88
C ARG A 154 5.66 22.77 5.94
N GLU A 155 4.45 22.28 6.21
CA GLU A 155 4.21 21.20 7.17
C GLU A 155 4.99 19.92 6.80
N ALA A 156 4.89 19.48 5.54
CA ALA A 156 5.60 18.29 5.08
C ALA A 156 7.13 18.42 5.16
N ALA A 157 7.67 19.61 4.88
CA ALA A 157 9.09 19.89 4.96
C ALA A 157 9.60 19.92 6.42
N VAL A 158 8.83 20.51 7.33
CA VAL A 158 9.14 20.50 8.77
C VAL A 158 9.09 19.07 9.32
N ALA A 159 8.09 18.27 8.90
CA ALA A 159 7.98 16.86 9.28
C ALA A 159 9.20 16.04 8.82
N ALA A 160 9.57 16.14 7.53
CA ALA A 160 10.76 15.48 7.01
C ALA A 160 12.03 15.94 7.70
N THR A 161 12.18 17.25 7.96
CA THR A 161 13.33 17.81 8.68
C THR A 161 13.43 17.26 10.10
N ALA A 162 12.32 17.24 10.86
CA ALA A 162 12.30 16.76 12.23
C ALA A 162 12.80 15.31 12.36
N LEU A 163 12.46 14.45 11.40
CA LEU A 163 12.93 13.05 11.33
C LEU A 163 14.38 12.93 10.84
N LEU A 164 14.81 13.77 9.89
CA LEU A 164 16.21 13.81 9.43
C LEU A 164 17.17 14.22 10.56
N LEU A 165 16.75 15.11 11.46
CA LEU A 165 17.49 15.55 12.64
C LEU A 165 17.73 14.44 13.69
N ALA A 166 17.18 13.23 13.49
CA ALA A 166 17.59 12.05 14.25
C ALA A 166 19.04 11.62 13.94
N ASP A 167 19.64 12.16 12.88
CA ASP A 167 21.07 11.96 12.58
C ASP A 167 21.96 12.76 13.56
N PRO A 168 22.93 12.12 14.25
CA PRO A 168 23.86 12.82 15.14
C PRO A 168 24.62 13.98 14.48
N ALA A 169 24.91 13.90 13.17
CA ALA A 169 25.61 14.97 12.44
C ALA A 169 24.76 16.25 12.32
N LEU A 170 23.44 16.14 12.48
CA LEU A 170 22.50 17.25 12.39
C LEU A 170 22.01 17.75 13.76
N ALA A 171 22.44 17.10 14.86
CA ALA A 171 21.96 17.40 16.20
C ALA A 171 22.10 18.88 16.61
N SER A 172 23.13 19.58 16.10
CA SER A 172 23.36 21.01 16.36
C SER A 172 22.26 21.92 15.78
N SER A 173 21.48 21.45 14.81
CA SER A 173 20.37 22.18 14.22
C SER A 173 19.07 22.05 15.03
N THR A 174 18.99 21.08 15.95
CA THR A 174 17.79 20.79 16.76
C THR A 174 17.17 22.03 17.44
N PRO A 175 17.94 22.88 18.15
CA PRO A 175 17.36 24.01 18.87
C PRO A 175 16.60 25.00 17.96
N ARG A 176 16.98 25.08 16.67
CA ARG A 176 16.28 25.91 15.69
C ARG A 176 14.88 25.38 15.37
N TYR A 177 14.71 24.06 15.33
CA TYR A 177 13.49 23.41 14.83
C TYR A 177 12.50 23.03 15.93
N VAL A 178 12.91 22.97 17.20
CA VAL A 178 12.00 22.74 18.35
C VAL A 178 10.76 23.64 18.32
N PRO A 179 10.87 24.99 18.25
CA PRO A 179 9.68 25.85 18.22
C PRO A 179 8.83 25.63 16.97
N VAL A 180 9.47 25.45 15.81
CA VAL A 180 8.79 25.24 14.53
C VAL A 180 7.97 23.95 14.53
N VAL A 181 8.54 22.85 15.03
CA VAL A 181 7.83 21.56 15.17
C VAL A 181 6.62 21.70 16.10
N ARG A 182 6.78 22.41 17.22
CA ARG A 182 5.69 22.62 18.18
C ARG A 182 4.57 23.50 17.61
N GLU A 183 4.90 24.54 16.86
CA GLU A 183 3.91 25.48 16.32
C GLU A 183 3.22 24.96 15.06
N VAL A 184 3.98 24.28 14.18
CA VAL A 184 3.49 23.82 12.88
C VAL A 184 2.91 22.41 12.97
N LEU A 185 3.69 21.42 13.38
CA LEU A 185 3.28 20.02 13.30
C LEU A 185 2.28 19.63 14.39
N ALA A 186 2.50 20.08 15.63
CA ALA A 186 1.61 19.71 16.73
C ALA A 186 0.18 20.28 16.61
N ARG A 187 -0.02 21.25 15.70
CA ARG A 187 -1.30 21.89 15.40
C ARG A 187 -1.87 21.49 14.04
N SER A 188 -1.17 20.64 13.29
CA SER A 188 -1.61 20.21 11.95
C SER A 188 -2.91 19.40 12.05
N ALA A 189 -3.73 19.51 11.00
CA ALA A 189 -4.87 18.62 10.81
C ALA A 189 -4.43 17.16 10.58
N ASP A 190 -3.20 16.95 10.09
CA ASP A 190 -2.61 15.65 9.81
C ASP A 190 -2.14 14.95 11.10
N SER A 191 -2.76 13.83 11.44
CA SER A 191 -2.40 13.07 12.65
C SER A 191 -0.98 12.48 12.61
N TYR A 192 -0.46 12.17 11.43
CA TYR A 192 0.91 11.68 11.27
C TYR A 192 1.92 12.77 11.61
N TYR A 193 1.67 14.02 11.20
CA TYR A 193 2.50 15.16 11.59
C TYR A 193 2.42 15.43 13.09
N ARG A 194 1.23 15.34 13.71
CA ARG A 194 1.12 15.47 15.18
C ARG A 194 1.86 14.36 15.91
N TRP A 195 1.89 13.14 15.38
CA TRP A 195 2.71 12.04 15.92
C TRP A 195 4.20 12.35 15.82
N ILE A 196 4.69 12.76 14.63
CA ILE A 196 6.10 13.18 14.45
C ILE A 196 6.46 14.28 15.46
N ALA A 197 5.58 15.26 15.65
CA ALA A 197 5.81 16.34 16.60
C ALA A 197 6.06 15.80 18.01
N ARG A 198 5.21 14.89 18.50
CA ARG A 198 5.35 14.29 19.83
C ARG A 198 6.61 13.46 19.95
N GLU A 199 6.85 12.54 19.02
CA GLU A 199 8.00 11.64 19.05
C GLU A 199 9.32 12.42 18.99
N ARG A 200 9.43 13.42 18.11
CA ARG A 200 10.65 14.21 17.97
C ARG A 200 10.89 15.13 19.15
N LEU A 201 9.87 15.86 19.62
CA LEU A 201 9.99 16.72 20.80
C LEU A 201 10.40 15.91 22.04
N GLU A 202 9.78 14.76 22.28
CA GLU A 202 10.15 13.87 23.38
C GLU A 202 11.61 13.40 23.26
N SER A 203 12.05 12.99 22.06
CA SER A 203 13.44 12.57 21.82
C SER A 203 14.46 13.69 22.04
N TRP A 204 14.04 14.95 21.96
CA TRP A 204 14.86 16.14 22.21
C TRP A 204 14.80 16.62 23.67
N GLY A 205 14.04 15.93 24.53
CA GLY A 205 13.90 16.25 25.96
C GLY A 205 12.88 17.36 26.26
N GLU A 206 12.00 17.67 25.30
CA GLU A 206 10.94 18.66 25.46
C GLU A 206 9.72 18.09 26.19
N ASP A 207 9.02 18.92 26.98
CA ASP A 207 7.75 18.51 27.58
C ASP A 207 6.63 18.43 26.53
N THR A 208 6.12 17.21 26.35
CA THR A 208 5.03 16.85 25.42
C THR A 208 3.72 16.50 26.15
N THR A 209 3.66 16.58 27.48
CA THR A 209 2.51 16.16 28.29
C THR A 209 1.20 16.83 27.85
N VAL A 210 1.26 18.13 27.55
CA VAL A 210 0.11 18.91 27.05
C VAL A 210 -0.36 18.40 25.69
N LEU A 211 0.57 18.06 24.79
CA LEU A 211 0.26 17.57 23.45
C LEU A 211 -0.38 16.18 23.51
N ILE A 212 0.19 15.27 24.31
CA ILE A 212 -0.36 13.93 24.54
C ILE A 212 -1.76 14.02 25.14
N THR A 213 -1.97 14.89 26.13
CA THR A 213 -3.27 15.08 26.77
C THR A 213 -4.31 15.65 25.79
N ALA A 214 -3.92 16.62 24.96
CA ALA A 214 -4.80 17.21 23.96
C ALA A 214 -5.21 16.19 22.89
N GLU A 215 -4.25 15.42 22.35
CA GLU A 215 -4.52 14.38 21.37
C GLU A 215 -5.44 13.29 21.93
N GLY A 216 -5.18 12.83 23.16
CA GLY A 216 -6.03 11.85 23.84
C GLY A 216 -7.47 12.35 24.03
N LYS A 217 -7.66 13.63 24.39
CA LYS A 217 -8.99 14.24 24.50
C LYS A 217 -9.69 14.34 23.15
N TYR A 218 -8.97 14.75 22.09
CA TYR A 218 -9.50 14.85 20.74
C TYR A 218 -9.95 13.48 20.24
N ARG A 219 -9.08 12.46 20.34
CA ARG A 219 -9.40 11.10 19.93
C ARG A 219 -10.59 10.52 20.69
N ALA A 220 -10.63 10.70 22.01
CA ALA A 220 -11.77 10.25 22.80
C ALA A 220 -13.09 10.96 22.41
N ALA A 221 -13.03 12.21 21.94
CA ALA A 221 -14.21 12.91 21.42
C ALA A 221 -14.64 12.36 20.05
N VAL A 222 -13.68 12.09 19.16
CA VAL A 222 -13.91 11.46 17.84
C VAL A 222 -14.50 10.05 18.00
N ASP A 223 -13.90 9.20 18.84
CA ASP A 223 -14.39 7.85 19.11
C ASP A 223 -15.83 7.85 19.64
N ARG A 224 -16.14 8.75 20.60
CA ARG A 224 -17.50 8.93 21.11
C ARG A 224 -18.47 9.39 20.02
N ALA A 225 -18.07 10.34 19.19
CA ALA A 225 -18.93 10.84 18.12
C ALA A 225 -19.19 9.76 17.05
N HIS A 226 -18.19 8.94 16.69
CA HIS A 226 -18.41 7.81 15.79
C HIS A 226 -19.34 6.75 16.39
N ALA A 227 -19.19 6.42 17.68
CA ALA A 227 -20.10 5.49 18.36
C ALA A 227 -21.55 5.98 18.32
N LEU A 228 -21.78 7.27 18.63
CA LEU A 228 -23.11 7.88 18.58
C LEU A 228 -23.65 8.00 17.15
N ALA A 229 -22.81 8.28 16.16
CA ALA A 229 -23.23 8.35 14.76
C ALA A 229 -23.62 6.96 14.20
N GLY A 230 -22.99 5.90 14.69
CA GLY A 230 -23.24 4.52 14.29
C GLY A 230 -24.49 3.88 14.92
N ASP A 231 -25.05 4.46 15.98
CA ASP A 231 -26.30 4.00 16.60
C ASP A 231 -27.51 4.75 16.01
N PRO A 232 -28.33 4.10 15.15
CA PRO A 232 -29.49 4.74 14.54
C PRO A 232 -30.64 5.02 15.50
N PHE A 233 -30.54 4.56 16.76
CA PHE A 233 -31.56 4.76 17.80
C PHE A 233 -31.12 5.76 18.87
N ASP A 234 -29.89 6.27 18.84
CA ASP A 234 -29.42 7.28 19.79
C ASP A 234 -29.94 8.67 19.41
N GLU A 235 -30.57 9.37 20.38
CA GLU A 235 -31.12 10.72 20.17
C GLU A 235 -30.06 11.77 19.78
N SER A 236 -28.79 11.48 20.08
CA SER A 236 -27.63 12.34 19.78
C SER A 236 -27.00 12.07 18.41
N GLN A 237 -27.45 11.05 17.67
CA GLN A 237 -26.86 10.63 16.38
C GLN A 237 -26.73 11.81 15.41
N GLY A 238 -27.79 12.59 15.23
CA GLY A 238 -27.81 13.74 14.31
C GLY A 238 -26.90 14.91 14.73
N GLN A 239 -26.56 15.02 16.02
CA GLN A 239 -25.57 15.99 16.49
C GLN A 239 -24.15 15.46 16.30
N ALA A 240 -23.93 14.16 16.54
CA ALA A 240 -22.65 13.51 16.35
C ALA A 240 -22.21 13.52 14.87
N ILE A 241 -23.12 13.21 13.93
CA ILE A 241 -22.85 13.30 12.48
C ILE A 241 -22.44 14.72 12.07
N ARG A 242 -23.15 15.75 12.57
CA ARG A 242 -22.81 17.16 12.26
C ARG A 242 -21.47 17.56 12.85
N TRP A 243 -21.19 17.20 14.10
CA TRP A 243 -19.92 17.49 14.75
C TRP A 243 -18.75 16.81 14.03
N LEU A 244 -18.91 15.55 13.60
CA LEU A 244 -17.91 14.83 12.80
C LEU A 244 -17.67 15.52 11.45
N ALA A 245 -18.73 15.98 10.78
CA ALA A 245 -18.60 16.72 9.53
C ALA A 245 -17.93 18.09 9.69
N GLU A 246 -17.98 18.68 10.89
CA GLU A 246 -17.30 19.94 11.23
C GLU A 246 -15.83 19.73 11.63
N GLN A 247 -15.40 18.50 11.95
CA GLN A 247 -14.00 18.24 12.25
C GLN A 247 -13.16 18.36 10.97
N PRO A 248 -11.95 18.94 11.05
CA PRO A 248 -11.04 18.93 9.91
C PRO A 248 -10.77 17.47 9.52
N GLU A 249 -10.95 17.16 8.24
CA GLU A 249 -10.63 15.84 7.69
C GLU A 249 -9.15 15.55 7.97
N ASP A 250 -8.86 14.43 8.62
CA ASP A 250 -7.49 14.01 8.87
C ASP A 250 -6.82 13.74 7.52
N THR A 251 -5.83 14.56 7.18
CA THR A 251 -5.12 14.46 5.90
C THR A 251 -4.02 13.40 5.93
N ALA A 252 -3.79 12.77 7.09
CA ALA A 252 -2.83 11.68 7.21
C ALA A 252 -3.18 10.53 6.26
N ALA A 253 -2.16 9.80 5.82
CA ALA A 253 -2.41 8.54 5.14
C ALA A 253 -2.93 7.59 6.21
N LEU A 254 -4.11 7.02 5.98
CA LEU A 254 -4.84 6.32 7.04
C LEU A 254 -4.18 4.98 7.44
N ASP A 255 -3.25 4.51 6.61
CA ASP A 255 -2.12 3.68 7.02
C ASP A 255 -0.81 4.39 6.62
N PRO A 256 0.05 4.87 7.55
CA PRO A 256 1.44 5.08 7.20
C PRO A 256 1.99 3.73 6.71
N PRO A 257 2.90 3.71 5.73
CA PRO A 257 3.34 2.49 5.06
C PRO A 257 4.05 1.54 6.05
N GLY A 258 3.33 0.71 6.78
CA GLY A 258 3.88 -0.41 7.56
C GLY A 258 4.22 -0.16 9.03
N ARG A 259 4.01 1.03 9.61
CA ARG A 259 4.26 1.23 11.05
C ARG A 259 3.11 0.72 11.87
N TRP A 260 3.42 -0.16 12.81
CA TRP A 260 2.62 -0.33 14.01
C TRP A 260 2.74 0.95 14.86
N HIS A 261 1.68 1.73 14.94
CA HIS A 261 1.63 2.99 15.68
C HIS A 261 1.33 2.70 17.16
N PRO A 262 2.17 3.08 18.14
CA PRO A 262 1.92 2.77 19.55
C PRO A 262 0.66 3.48 20.09
N ASP A 263 0.35 4.68 19.59
CA ASP A 263 -0.92 5.34 19.95
C ASP A 263 -2.11 4.90 19.10
N TRP A 264 -1.94 4.08 18.06
CA TRP A 264 -3.07 3.29 17.61
C TRP A 264 -3.25 2.20 18.66
N ALA A 265 -3.84 2.59 19.79
CA ALA A 265 -4.59 1.63 20.56
C ALA A 265 -5.41 0.88 19.52
N ALA A 266 -5.16 -0.43 19.40
CA ALA A 266 -6.11 -1.34 18.81
C ALA A 266 -7.50 -0.83 19.21
N PRO A 267 -8.47 -0.69 18.28
CA PRO A 267 -9.76 -0.07 18.56
C PRO A 267 -10.17 -0.45 19.96
N GLN A 268 -10.37 0.57 20.84
CA GLN A 268 -10.61 0.34 22.26
C GLN A 268 -11.52 -0.87 22.36
N ARG A 269 -11.07 -1.92 23.07
CA ARG A 269 -11.89 -3.12 23.31
C ARG A 269 -13.29 -2.61 23.57
N ALA A 270 -14.21 -2.91 22.66
CA ALA A 270 -15.62 -2.68 22.89
C ALA A 270 -15.90 -3.17 24.32
N ALA A 271 -16.56 -2.33 25.11
CA ALA A 271 -16.99 -2.64 26.47
C ALA A 271 -17.37 -4.12 26.56
N PRO A 272 -16.87 -4.89 27.55
CA PRO A 272 -16.46 -6.31 27.52
C PRO A 272 -17.27 -7.33 26.68
N HIS A 273 -17.51 -7.01 25.41
CA HIS A 273 -18.23 -7.73 24.38
C HIS A 273 -17.81 -7.14 23.03
N GLU A 274 -16.55 -7.33 22.67
CA GLU A 274 -16.19 -8.04 21.44
C GLU A 274 -14.66 -8.20 21.39
N PRO A 275 -14.14 -9.43 21.21
CA PRO A 275 -12.72 -9.63 20.95
C PRO A 275 -12.34 -8.94 19.63
N ALA A 276 -11.06 -8.55 19.48
CA ALA A 276 -10.51 -8.12 18.19
C ALA A 276 -11.02 -9.09 17.09
N PRO A 277 -11.57 -8.60 15.97
CA PRO A 277 -12.22 -9.47 15.00
C PRO A 277 -11.21 -10.52 14.56
N GLU A 278 -11.51 -11.80 14.79
CA GLU A 278 -10.61 -12.91 14.48
C GLU A 278 -10.27 -12.94 12.98
N PRO A 279 -9.08 -13.45 12.57
CA PRO A 279 -8.76 -13.71 11.16
C PRO A 279 -9.98 -14.23 10.42
N PRO A 280 -10.24 -13.80 9.15
CA PRO A 280 -11.36 -14.35 8.43
C PRO A 280 -11.09 -15.84 8.40
N THR A 281 -11.99 -16.57 9.05
CA THR A 281 -11.69 -17.94 9.42
C THR A 281 -11.75 -18.74 8.14
N ALA A 282 -10.64 -19.35 7.76
CA ALA A 282 -10.64 -20.34 6.70
C ALA A 282 -11.69 -21.39 7.06
N VAL A 283 -12.55 -21.73 6.10
CA VAL A 283 -13.60 -22.71 6.37
C VAL A 283 -12.93 -24.06 6.64
N PRO A 284 -13.40 -24.83 7.65
CA PRO A 284 -12.81 -26.12 7.97
C PRO A 284 -12.75 -27.02 6.73
N ALA A 285 -11.61 -27.70 6.56
CA ALA A 285 -11.46 -28.62 5.46
C ALA A 285 -12.40 -29.81 5.55
N SER A 286 -12.63 -30.43 4.40
CA SER A 286 -13.38 -31.67 4.34
C SER A 286 -12.69 -32.75 5.18
N ALA A 287 -13.47 -33.62 5.80
CA ALA A 287 -12.95 -34.71 6.61
C ALA A 287 -11.98 -35.60 5.81
N PRO A 288 -10.93 -36.16 6.44
CA PRO A 288 -10.01 -37.09 5.79
C PRO A 288 -10.77 -38.23 5.09
N GLY A 289 -10.52 -38.42 3.80
CA GLY A 289 -11.16 -39.46 2.98
C GLY A 289 -12.45 -39.04 2.24
N TYR A 290 -12.92 -37.79 2.40
CA TYR A 290 -13.98 -37.25 1.56
C TYR A 290 -13.55 -37.23 0.08
N ARG A 291 -14.37 -37.76 -0.82
CA ARG A 291 -14.12 -37.80 -2.27
C ARG A 291 -15.26 -37.18 -3.09
N GLY A 292 -16.08 -36.34 -2.46
CA GLY A 292 -17.14 -35.63 -3.16
C GLY A 292 -16.61 -34.46 -3.97
N PRO A 293 -17.43 -33.90 -4.87
CA PRO A 293 -17.05 -32.80 -5.77
C PRO A 293 -16.69 -31.50 -5.03
N TRP A 294 -16.96 -31.41 -3.74
CA TRP A 294 -16.75 -30.23 -2.88
C TRP A 294 -15.58 -30.41 -1.92
N LEU A 295 -14.52 -31.13 -2.33
CA LEU A 295 -13.37 -31.43 -1.48
C LEU A 295 -12.59 -30.14 -1.19
N ILE A 296 -12.59 -29.70 0.06
CA ILE A 296 -11.85 -28.52 0.52
C ILE A 296 -10.52 -28.98 1.10
N ALA A 297 -9.42 -28.52 0.51
CA ALA A 297 -8.07 -28.74 1.00
C ALA A 297 -7.85 -28.06 2.37
N GLY A 298 -7.25 -28.79 3.30
CA GLY A 298 -6.82 -28.29 4.62
C GLY A 298 -5.71 -27.25 4.52
N GLY A 299 -5.64 -26.35 5.50
CA GLY A 299 -4.60 -25.31 5.54
C GLY A 299 -3.18 -25.86 5.46
N GLU A 300 -2.90 -27.00 6.10
CA GLU A 300 -1.61 -27.69 6.03
C GLU A 300 -1.34 -28.37 4.67
N GLY A 301 -2.39 -28.60 3.87
CA GLY A 301 -2.29 -29.20 2.53
C GLY A 301 -2.34 -28.18 1.41
N ARG A 302 -2.45 -26.88 1.73
CA ARG A 302 -2.38 -25.78 0.76
C ARG A 302 -0.99 -25.17 0.80
N ASP A 303 -0.46 -24.86 -0.37
CA ASP A 303 0.70 -23.98 -0.43
C ASP A 303 0.34 -22.59 0.11
N GLU A 304 1.24 -21.99 0.87
CA GLU A 304 1.09 -20.64 1.41
C GLU A 304 1.71 -19.64 0.44
N TRP A 305 0.87 -18.79 -0.14
CA TRP A 305 1.27 -17.82 -1.17
C TRP A 305 1.09 -16.39 -0.67
N THR A 306 1.98 -15.50 -1.07
CA THR A 306 1.86 -14.06 -0.77
C THR A 306 1.36 -13.33 -2.01
N PHE A 307 0.36 -12.47 -1.82
CA PHE A 307 -0.08 -11.52 -2.82
C PHE A 307 0.65 -10.19 -2.65
N THR A 308 1.31 -9.73 -3.72
CA THR A 308 1.90 -8.39 -3.82
C THR A 308 1.14 -7.59 -4.87
N PRO A 309 0.36 -6.56 -4.46
CA PRO A 309 -0.47 -5.76 -5.36
C PRO A 309 0.23 -5.32 -6.65
N TYR A 310 -0.38 -5.71 -7.79
CA TYR A 310 0.08 -5.45 -9.16
C TYR A 310 1.49 -5.96 -9.51
N VAL A 311 2.05 -6.87 -8.71
CA VAL A 311 3.33 -7.53 -9.00
C VAL A 311 3.09 -9.01 -9.31
N GLY A 312 2.41 -9.71 -8.40
CA GLY A 312 2.22 -11.14 -8.54
C GLY A 312 1.58 -11.79 -7.33
N VAL A 313 1.36 -13.10 -7.44
CA VAL A 313 0.74 -13.96 -6.44
C VAL A 313 1.49 -15.28 -6.35
N GLY A 314 2.12 -15.52 -5.20
CA GLY A 314 2.99 -16.67 -4.99
C GLY A 314 4.15 -16.69 -6.00
N PRO A 315 4.39 -17.80 -6.72
CA PRO A 315 5.43 -17.89 -7.74
C PRO A 315 5.09 -17.17 -9.05
N LEU A 316 3.84 -16.73 -9.22
CA LEU A 316 3.36 -16.12 -10.46
C LEU A 316 3.52 -14.60 -10.44
N HIS A 317 4.09 -14.06 -11.50
CA HIS A 317 4.27 -12.61 -11.68
C HIS A 317 3.48 -12.14 -12.89
N PHE A 318 2.76 -11.03 -12.74
CA PHE A 318 2.03 -10.47 -13.87
C PHE A 318 3.00 -10.08 -14.99
N GLY A 319 2.65 -10.39 -16.24
CA GLY A 319 3.54 -10.28 -17.39
C GLY A 319 4.27 -11.56 -17.78
N MET A 320 4.23 -12.60 -16.96
CA MET A 320 4.75 -13.92 -17.36
C MET A 320 4.01 -14.47 -18.59
N THR A 321 4.75 -15.16 -19.43
CA THR A 321 4.24 -16.03 -20.51
C THR A 321 3.74 -17.36 -19.94
N LEU A 322 3.00 -18.12 -20.75
CA LEU A 322 2.57 -19.47 -20.38
C LEU A 322 3.74 -20.41 -20.04
N GLU A 323 4.86 -20.28 -20.76
CA GLU A 323 6.07 -21.10 -20.54
C GLU A 323 6.70 -20.80 -19.17
N GLU A 324 6.83 -19.51 -18.83
CA GLU A 324 7.35 -19.08 -17.53
C GLU A 324 6.45 -19.54 -16.37
N ILE A 325 5.12 -19.50 -16.54
CA ILE A 325 4.17 -20.00 -15.54
C ILE A 325 4.28 -21.51 -15.38
N THR A 326 4.38 -22.25 -16.49
CA THR A 326 4.55 -23.71 -16.49
C THR A 326 5.82 -24.11 -15.77
N ALA A 327 6.92 -23.39 -16.00
CA ALA A 327 8.17 -23.59 -15.30
C ALA A 327 8.08 -23.23 -13.80
N ALA A 328 7.40 -22.13 -13.45
CA ALA A 328 7.25 -21.68 -12.07
C ALA A 328 6.37 -22.60 -11.21
N LEU A 329 5.33 -23.21 -11.80
CA LEU A 329 4.44 -24.15 -11.12
C LEU A 329 4.89 -25.61 -11.22
N GLY A 330 5.77 -25.93 -12.18
CA GLY A 330 6.16 -27.31 -12.49
C GLY A 330 4.99 -28.15 -13.04
N GLU A 331 3.99 -27.50 -13.63
CA GLU A 331 2.76 -28.12 -14.13
C GLU A 331 2.40 -27.54 -15.50
N GLU A 332 2.02 -28.38 -16.46
CA GLU A 332 1.46 -27.93 -17.73
C GLU A 332 -0.01 -27.51 -17.57
N GLY A 333 -0.33 -26.29 -18.02
CA GLY A 333 -1.68 -25.76 -17.97
C GLY A 333 -2.57 -26.27 -19.12
N SER A 334 -3.84 -26.52 -18.85
CA SER A 334 -4.85 -26.74 -19.90
C SER A 334 -5.22 -25.40 -20.54
N VAL A 335 -4.81 -25.17 -21.79
CA VAL A 335 -4.92 -23.87 -22.46
C VAL A 335 -6.23 -23.70 -23.23
N SER A 336 -6.83 -22.52 -23.08
CA SER A 336 -7.87 -21.99 -23.96
C SER A 336 -7.34 -20.79 -24.74
N SER A 337 -7.73 -20.69 -26.00
CA SER A 337 -7.29 -19.65 -26.92
C SER A 337 -8.38 -19.31 -27.93
N SER A 338 -8.45 -18.06 -28.34
CA SER A 338 -9.36 -17.55 -29.35
C SER A 338 -8.58 -16.93 -30.52
N TYR A 339 -9.27 -16.67 -31.63
CA TYR A 339 -8.69 -15.91 -32.75
C TYR A 339 -9.04 -14.44 -32.58
N ALA A 340 -8.08 -13.55 -32.83
CA ALA A 340 -8.34 -12.12 -32.80
C ALA A 340 -9.36 -11.72 -33.89
N PRO A 341 -10.33 -10.83 -33.60
CA PRO A 341 -11.34 -10.44 -34.58
C PRO A 341 -10.70 -9.83 -35.83
N GLY A 342 -10.87 -10.49 -36.99
CA GLY A 342 -10.33 -10.01 -38.27
C GLY A 342 -8.86 -10.36 -38.52
N SER A 343 -8.24 -11.22 -37.72
CA SER A 343 -6.91 -11.79 -38.00
C SER A 343 -6.89 -13.31 -37.77
N ASP A 344 -5.93 -13.99 -38.41
CA ASP A 344 -5.62 -15.41 -38.14
C ASP A 344 -4.70 -15.56 -36.91
N GLU A 345 -4.52 -14.49 -36.13
CA GLU A 345 -3.64 -14.49 -34.96
C GLU A 345 -4.37 -15.13 -33.77
N ARG A 346 -3.78 -16.20 -33.25
CA ARG A 346 -4.28 -16.95 -32.10
C ARG A 346 -3.80 -16.28 -30.82
N ARG A 347 -4.73 -15.94 -29.93
CA ARG A 347 -4.46 -15.30 -28.65
C ARG A 347 -4.79 -16.23 -27.49
N LEU A 348 -3.91 -16.29 -26.49
CA LEU A 348 -4.18 -17.01 -25.26
C LEU A 348 -5.26 -16.27 -24.46
N ASP A 349 -6.31 -17.00 -24.04
CA ASP A 349 -7.34 -16.45 -23.17
C ASP A 349 -7.04 -16.80 -21.71
N TYR A 350 -6.90 -18.09 -21.41
CA TYR A 350 -6.58 -18.60 -20.08
C TYR A 350 -5.89 -19.97 -20.12
N ALA A 351 -5.26 -20.34 -19.01
CA ALA A 351 -4.72 -21.67 -18.77
C ALA A 351 -5.07 -22.14 -17.34
N ASP A 352 -5.54 -23.38 -17.23
CA ASP A 352 -5.89 -24.03 -15.96
C ASP A 352 -4.78 -24.95 -15.46
N PHE A 353 -4.27 -24.67 -14.26
CA PHE A 353 -3.29 -25.46 -13.54
C PHE A 353 -4.02 -26.17 -12.39
N ARG A 354 -4.45 -27.40 -12.65
CA ARG A 354 -5.40 -28.12 -11.78
C ARG A 354 -4.76 -28.57 -10.48
N THR A 355 -3.48 -28.93 -10.52
CA THR A 355 -2.72 -29.37 -9.36
C THR A 355 -2.41 -28.20 -8.45
N ALA A 356 -1.98 -27.07 -9.04
CA ALA A 356 -1.83 -25.82 -8.30
C ALA A 356 -3.17 -25.21 -7.85
N GLY A 357 -4.30 -25.58 -8.47
CA GLY A 357 -5.61 -25.00 -8.18
C GLY A 357 -5.70 -23.52 -8.58
N VAL A 358 -5.11 -23.17 -9.72
CA VAL A 358 -5.01 -21.79 -10.20
C VAL A 358 -5.38 -21.69 -11.68
N ARG A 359 -6.07 -20.62 -12.06
CA ARG A 359 -6.27 -20.21 -13.44
C ARG A 359 -5.50 -18.94 -13.74
N ALA A 360 -4.67 -18.99 -14.77
CA ALA A 360 -3.96 -17.85 -15.33
C ALA A 360 -4.74 -17.28 -16.51
N LEU A 361 -4.92 -15.97 -16.57
CA LEU A 361 -5.61 -15.29 -17.67
C LEU A 361 -4.70 -14.27 -18.34
N PHE A 362 -4.80 -14.21 -19.66
CA PHE A 362 -3.83 -13.54 -20.50
C PHE A 362 -4.44 -12.42 -21.34
N ARG A 363 -3.64 -11.38 -21.54
CA ARG A 363 -3.86 -10.34 -22.55
C ARG A 363 -2.58 -10.17 -23.33
N THR A 364 -2.69 -10.23 -24.66
CA THR A 364 -1.50 -10.16 -25.53
C THR A 364 -0.44 -11.20 -25.11
N ASP A 365 -0.90 -12.41 -24.80
CA ASP A 365 -0.11 -13.57 -24.33
C ASP A 365 0.74 -13.33 -23.07
N ARG A 366 0.33 -12.36 -22.24
CA ARG A 366 0.97 -11.99 -20.98
C ARG A 366 -0.02 -12.11 -19.83
N LEU A 367 0.44 -12.64 -18.70
CA LEU A 367 -0.37 -12.82 -17.50
C LEU A 367 -0.88 -11.48 -16.97
N GLU A 368 -2.20 -11.31 -16.89
CA GLU A 368 -2.80 -10.10 -16.31
C GLU A 368 -3.71 -10.39 -15.12
N CYS A 369 -4.23 -11.62 -15.03
CA CYS A 369 -5.10 -12.02 -13.96
C CYS A 369 -4.79 -13.45 -13.50
N VAL A 370 -4.85 -13.65 -12.20
CA VAL A 370 -4.73 -14.97 -11.57
C VAL A 370 -5.95 -15.19 -10.70
N ALA A 371 -6.73 -16.23 -11.00
CA ALA A 371 -7.82 -16.69 -10.16
C ALA A 371 -7.39 -17.93 -9.38
N VAL A 372 -7.59 -17.91 -8.05
CA VAL A 372 -7.21 -19.03 -7.19
C VAL A 372 -8.46 -19.79 -6.75
N ASP A 373 -8.49 -21.09 -7.00
CA ASP A 373 -9.60 -21.95 -6.65
C ASP A 373 -9.81 -21.98 -5.12
N ALA A 374 -11.06 -21.77 -4.69
CA ALA A 374 -11.37 -21.68 -3.28
C ALA A 374 -11.28 -23.04 -2.56
N LEU A 375 -11.42 -24.14 -3.27
CA LEU A 375 -11.45 -25.51 -2.73
C LEU A 375 -10.06 -26.12 -2.66
N THR A 376 -9.28 -26.01 -3.73
CA THR A 376 -8.00 -26.73 -3.90
C THR A 376 -6.80 -25.82 -4.07
N GLY A 377 -7.00 -24.53 -4.36
CA GLY A 377 -5.92 -23.59 -4.61
C GLY A 377 -5.11 -23.23 -3.36
N PRO A 378 -3.96 -22.58 -3.53
CA PRO A 378 -3.11 -22.11 -2.44
C PRO A 378 -3.85 -21.16 -1.50
N GLN A 379 -3.42 -21.15 -0.24
CA GLN A 379 -3.83 -20.13 0.71
C GLN A 379 -3.06 -18.84 0.40
N VAL A 380 -3.71 -17.91 -0.29
CA VAL A 380 -3.08 -16.61 -0.58
C VAL A 380 -3.29 -15.65 0.57
N ARG A 381 -2.26 -14.89 0.93
CA ARG A 381 -2.30 -13.87 1.99
C ARG A 381 -1.89 -12.48 1.50
N LEU A 382 -2.56 -11.47 2.05
CA LEU A 382 -2.16 -10.06 1.92
C LEU A 382 -1.85 -9.49 3.31
N GLY A 383 -0.57 -9.22 3.59
CA GLY A 383 -0.13 -8.73 4.91
C GLY A 383 -0.67 -9.58 6.05
N GLY A 384 -0.54 -10.91 5.93
CA GLY A 384 -1.01 -11.91 6.91
C GLY A 384 -2.48 -12.31 6.82
N VAL A 385 -3.35 -11.53 6.15
CA VAL A 385 -4.78 -11.83 6.03
C VAL A 385 -5.00 -12.90 4.96
N PRO A 386 -5.62 -14.06 5.29
CA PRO A 386 -5.95 -15.08 4.30
C PRO A 386 -7.06 -14.60 3.37
N LEU A 387 -6.91 -14.87 2.07
CA LEU A 387 -7.82 -14.42 1.01
C LEU A 387 -8.56 -15.59 0.34
N THR A 388 -7.94 -16.76 0.24
CA THR A 388 -8.53 -17.97 -0.38
C THR A 388 -9.33 -18.77 0.65
N GLY A 389 -10.46 -19.37 0.27
CA GLY A 389 -11.14 -20.38 1.07
C GLY A 389 -11.78 -19.86 2.37
N CYS A 390 -11.94 -18.55 2.50
CA CYS A 390 -12.48 -17.89 3.69
C CYS A 390 -13.99 -17.67 3.56
N VAL A 391 -14.63 -17.31 4.68
CA VAL A 391 -16.02 -16.83 4.66
C VAL A 391 -16.06 -15.43 4.02
N PRO A 392 -16.84 -15.20 2.94
CA PRO A 392 -16.85 -13.93 2.21
C PRO A 392 -17.13 -12.70 3.07
N SER A 393 -18.17 -12.73 3.89
CA SER A 393 -18.54 -11.58 4.74
C SER A 393 -17.43 -11.21 5.72
N ARG A 394 -16.80 -12.20 6.37
CA ARG A 394 -15.68 -11.97 7.30
C ARG A 394 -14.46 -11.40 6.59
N LEU A 395 -14.21 -11.82 5.35
CA LEU A 395 -13.09 -11.29 4.57
C LEU A 395 -13.39 -9.85 4.11
N GLU A 396 -14.60 -9.60 3.63
CA GLU A 396 -15.06 -8.27 3.22
C GLU A 396 -14.95 -7.27 4.38
N ASP A 397 -15.48 -7.59 5.57
CA ASP A 397 -15.37 -6.72 6.75
C ASP A 397 -13.91 -6.36 7.05
N ARG A 398 -13.00 -7.32 6.93
CA ARG A 398 -11.58 -7.11 7.22
C ARG A 398 -10.85 -6.32 6.15
N LEU A 399 -11.15 -6.59 4.88
CA LEU A 399 -10.60 -5.83 3.78
C LEU A 399 -11.19 -4.42 3.74
N LEU A 400 -12.47 -4.22 4.08
CA LEU A 400 -13.10 -2.92 4.31
C LEU A 400 -12.37 -2.13 5.38
N HIS A 401 -12.02 -2.74 6.51
CA HIS A 401 -11.23 -2.04 7.55
C HIS A 401 -9.83 -1.66 7.08
N ARG A 402 -9.22 -2.43 6.15
CA ARG A 402 -7.92 -2.08 5.52
C ARG A 402 -8.05 -1.14 4.32
N ALA A 403 -9.18 -1.19 3.64
CA ALA A 403 -9.49 -0.45 2.42
C ALA A 403 -10.46 0.68 2.70
N ALA A 404 -10.65 1.07 3.96
CA ALA A 404 -11.55 2.15 4.38
C ALA A 404 -11.22 3.49 3.70
N HIS A 405 -10.10 3.55 2.98
CA HIS A 405 -9.55 4.71 2.31
C HIS A 405 -9.11 4.43 0.87
N GLY A 406 -9.49 3.26 0.32
CA GLY A 406 -9.39 2.92 -1.08
C GLY A 406 -10.77 2.79 -1.71
N ARG A 407 -10.87 2.86 -3.03
CA ARG A 407 -12.18 2.86 -3.70
C ARG A 407 -12.78 1.45 -3.73
N LEU A 408 -13.54 1.05 -2.69
CA LEU A 408 -14.37 -0.16 -2.79
C LEU A 408 -15.39 0.01 -3.92
N MET A 409 -15.40 -0.97 -4.83
CA MET A 409 -16.42 -1.08 -5.86
C MET A 409 -17.08 -2.45 -5.79
N TYR A 410 -18.22 -2.58 -6.44
CA TYR A 410 -18.89 -3.86 -6.61
C TYR A 410 -19.03 -4.17 -8.09
N SER A 411 -18.81 -5.44 -8.44
CA SER A 411 -19.06 -5.94 -9.79
C SER A 411 -20.56 -5.96 -10.06
N PRO A 412 -21.00 -6.11 -11.32
CA PRO A 412 -22.41 -6.42 -11.60
C PRO A 412 -22.93 -7.69 -10.90
N ALA A 413 -22.06 -8.62 -10.50
CA ALA A 413 -22.38 -9.79 -9.69
C ALA A 413 -22.39 -9.52 -8.17
N ALA A 414 -22.21 -8.27 -7.76
CA ALA A 414 -22.03 -7.86 -6.37
C ALA A 414 -20.79 -8.47 -5.68
N ASP A 415 -19.76 -8.82 -6.45
CA ASP A 415 -18.46 -9.18 -5.89
C ASP A 415 -17.69 -7.91 -5.48
N PRO A 416 -17.13 -7.82 -4.26
CA PRO A 416 -16.34 -6.65 -3.85
C PRO A 416 -14.99 -6.58 -4.59
N LEU A 417 -14.63 -5.38 -5.04
CA LEU A 417 -13.37 -5.06 -5.71
C LEU A 417 -12.59 -4.01 -4.93
N PHE A 418 -11.28 -4.22 -4.86
CA PHE A 418 -10.29 -3.33 -4.29
C PHE A 418 -9.31 -2.94 -5.41
N PRO A 419 -9.65 -1.90 -6.22
CA PRO A 419 -8.87 -1.48 -7.38
C PRO A 419 -7.43 -1.19 -7.00
N ASP A 420 -7.21 -0.39 -5.95
CA ASP A 420 -5.91 0.03 -5.44
C ASP A 420 -4.97 -1.14 -5.04
N LEU A 421 -5.55 -2.33 -4.86
CA LEU A 421 -4.81 -3.56 -4.57
C LEU A 421 -4.69 -4.47 -5.79
N GLY A 422 -5.47 -4.26 -6.84
CA GLY A 422 -5.64 -5.21 -7.93
C GLY A 422 -6.29 -6.50 -7.45
N LEU A 423 -7.33 -6.40 -6.61
CA LEU A 423 -7.96 -7.56 -5.97
C LEU A 423 -9.48 -7.53 -6.15
N ALA A 424 -10.07 -8.63 -6.59
CA ALA A 424 -11.49 -8.88 -6.54
C ALA A 424 -11.77 -10.14 -5.71
N ILE A 425 -12.75 -10.09 -4.82
CA ILE A 425 -13.12 -11.22 -3.98
C ILE A 425 -14.40 -11.81 -4.54
N ARG A 426 -14.28 -12.92 -5.27
CA ARG A 426 -15.44 -13.68 -5.73
C ARG A 426 -15.80 -14.75 -4.73
N SER A 427 -17.00 -15.33 -4.89
CA SER A 427 -17.42 -16.50 -4.13
C SER A 427 -17.46 -17.74 -5.01
N GLN A 428 -17.11 -18.88 -4.43
CA GLN A 428 -17.23 -20.21 -5.03
C GLN A 428 -17.94 -21.13 -4.04
N ARG A 429 -18.93 -21.87 -4.53
CA ARG A 429 -19.76 -22.75 -3.71
C ARG A 429 -19.03 -24.07 -3.44
N ALA A 430 -19.14 -24.57 -2.22
CA ALA A 430 -18.67 -25.88 -1.78
C ALA A 430 -19.81 -26.61 -1.05
N GLY A 431 -20.73 -27.21 -1.81
CA GLY A 431 -21.95 -27.79 -1.22
C GLY A 431 -22.84 -26.70 -0.63
N ASP A 432 -22.98 -26.64 0.69
CA ASP A 432 -23.84 -25.64 1.36
C ASP A 432 -23.08 -24.41 1.87
N VAL A 433 -21.76 -24.37 1.69
CA VAL A 433 -20.94 -23.21 2.07
C VAL A 433 -20.48 -22.43 0.85
N ASN A 434 -20.30 -21.12 0.99
CA ASN A 434 -19.64 -20.26 0.00
C ASN A 434 -18.29 -19.83 0.54
N LEU A 435 -17.27 -19.97 -0.30
CA LEU A 435 -15.87 -19.69 0.02
C LEU A 435 -15.34 -18.57 -0.87
N THR A 436 -14.35 -17.83 -0.38
CA THR A 436 -13.69 -16.78 -1.17
C THR A 436 -12.77 -17.38 -2.23
N ARG A 437 -12.98 -16.94 -3.46
CA ARG A 437 -12.16 -17.24 -4.65
C ARG A 437 -11.54 -15.93 -5.14
N PRO A 438 -10.33 -15.58 -4.68
CA PRO A 438 -9.74 -14.30 -5.00
C PRO A 438 -9.23 -14.27 -6.45
N LEU A 439 -9.44 -13.11 -7.09
CA LEU A 439 -8.87 -12.76 -8.40
C LEU A 439 -7.87 -11.62 -8.20
N PHE A 440 -6.65 -11.84 -8.65
CA PHE A 440 -5.54 -10.89 -8.57
C PHE A 440 -5.27 -10.30 -9.95
N LEU A 441 -5.12 -8.98 -10.05
CA LEU A 441 -5.17 -8.22 -11.29
C LEU A 441 -3.98 -7.25 -11.41
N LEU A 442 -3.48 -7.06 -12.64
CA LEU A 442 -2.42 -6.08 -12.94
C LEU A 442 -2.92 -4.63 -13.09
N HIS A 443 -4.20 -4.38 -13.37
CA HIS A 443 -4.74 -3.05 -13.65
C HIS A 443 -6.10 -2.78 -12.95
N ASP A 444 -6.41 -1.49 -12.69
CA ASP A 444 -7.69 -1.02 -12.16
C ASP A 444 -8.83 -1.30 -13.15
N TRP A 445 -9.98 -1.81 -12.68
CA TRP A 445 -10.97 -2.34 -13.62
C TRP A 445 -12.44 -1.93 -13.44
N LEU A 446 -12.99 -1.39 -14.54
CA LEU A 446 -14.41 -1.23 -14.89
C LEU A 446 -14.85 -2.13 -16.08
N ASP A 447 -13.92 -2.76 -16.82
CA ASP A 447 -14.18 -3.53 -18.06
C ASP A 447 -14.04 -5.08 -17.90
N LEU A 448 -14.02 -5.57 -16.64
CA LEU A 448 -13.92 -6.99 -16.25
C LEU A 448 -14.93 -7.88 -16.98
N TRP A 449 -16.18 -7.42 -17.01
CA TRP A 449 -17.31 -8.22 -17.44
C TRP A 449 -17.21 -8.68 -18.90
N HIS A 450 -16.51 -7.90 -19.74
CA HIS A 450 -16.35 -8.20 -21.16
C HIS A 450 -15.03 -8.90 -21.51
N SER A 451 -14.05 -8.93 -20.60
CA SER A 451 -12.71 -9.46 -20.93
C SER A 451 -12.29 -10.67 -20.10
N LEU A 452 -13.09 -11.11 -19.13
CA LEU A 452 -12.96 -12.45 -18.55
C LEU A 452 -13.81 -13.44 -19.36
N PRO A 453 -13.32 -14.69 -19.56
CA PRO A 453 -14.11 -15.75 -20.15
C PRO A 453 -15.44 -15.92 -19.40
N SER A 454 -16.52 -16.23 -20.12
CA SER A 454 -17.84 -16.44 -19.53
C SER A 454 -17.84 -17.52 -18.43
N GLU A 455 -16.90 -18.46 -18.53
CA GLU A 455 -16.61 -19.56 -17.63
C GLU A 455 -16.15 -19.08 -16.25
N GLU A 456 -15.55 -17.88 -16.17
CA GLU A 456 -15.30 -17.23 -14.89
C GLU A 456 -16.62 -16.84 -14.24
N TRP A 457 -17.56 -16.25 -14.96
CA TRP A 457 -18.84 -15.81 -14.40
C TRP A 457 -19.80 -16.97 -14.09
N ASN A 458 -19.61 -18.10 -14.75
CA ASN A 458 -20.48 -19.28 -14.66
C ASN A 458 -19.90 -20.44 -13.84
N SER A 459 -18.80 -20.22 -13.10
CA SER A 459 -18.21 -21.27 -12.26
C SER A 459 -19.21 -21.71 -11.19
N ARG A 460 -19.67 -22.96 -11.26
CA ARG A 460 -20.61 -23.58 -10.31
C ARG A 460 -19.89 -24.17 -9.12
#